data_AF-A0A7K0UMK9-F1
#
_entry.id   AF-A0A7K0UMK9-F1
#
_cell.length_a   1.000
_cell.length_b   1.000
_cell.length_c   1.000
_cell.angle_alpha   90.00
_cell.angle_beta   90.00
_cell.angle_gamma   90.00
#
_symmetry.space_group_name_H-M   'P 1'
#
loop_
_entity.id
_entity.type
_entity.pdbx_description
1 polymer ?
#
loop_
_entity_poly.entity_id
_entity_poly.type
_entity_poly.pdbx_seq_one_letter_code
_entity_poly.pdbx_strand_id
1 'polypeptide(L)' 'MNKNSELFVSVPLLAVPEADMPEEGYTDSPNVITFSFIVGEAGEYIWNCEYPCGDGTYAKFGNAMSADRWMSGTLSVV' A
#
# COMPACT_ATOMS: atom_id res chain seq x y z
N MET A 1 -23.70 2.80 -21.27
CA MET A 1 -22.40 2.19 -20.95
C MET A 1 -21.74 3.08 -19.92
N ASN A 2 -21.88 2.78 -18.63
CA ASN A 2 -21.16 3.52 -17.59
C ASN A 2 -19.71 3.08 -17.65
N LYS A 3 -18.84 4.05 -17.93
CA LYS A 3 -17.41 3.86 -18.02
C LYS A 3 -16.93 3.65 -16.58
N ASN A 4 -16.78 2.38 -16.16
CA ASN A 4 -16.05 2.03 -14.95
C ASN A 4 -14.72 2.78 -15.02
N SER A 5 -14.62 3.87 -14.26
CA SER A 5 -13.44 4.71 -14.21
C SER A 5 -12.48 4.06 -13.24
N GLU A 6 -11.99 2.86 -13.60
CA GLU A 6 -11.01 2.13 -12.82
C GLU A 6 -9.70 2.92 -12.88
N LEU A 7 -9.40 3.59 -11.77
CA LEU A 7 -8.15 4.32 -11.57
C LEU A 7 -7.16 3.39 -10.89
N PHE A 8 -6.08 3.05 -11.60
CA PHE A 8 -4.93 2.35 -11.02
C PHE A 8 -3.81 3.35 -10.75
N VAL A 9 -3.41 3.48 -9.49
CA VAL A 9 -2.28 4.33 -9.08
C VAL A 9 -1.20 3.42 -8.51
N SER A 10 -0.07 3.33 -9.21
CA SER A 10 1.13 2.67 -8.69
C SER A 10 2.08 3.73 -8.13
N VAL A 11 2.36 3.64 -6.83
CA VAL A 11 3.29 4.53 -6.14
C VAL A 11 4.55 3.72 -5.83
N PRO A 12 5.69 3.99 -6.50
CA PRO A 12 6.91 3.24 -6.26
C PRO A 12 7.44 3.52 -4.85
N LEU A 13 7.78 2.46 -4.11
CA LEU A 13 8.43 2.56 -2.81
C LEU A 13 9.95 2.59 -2.97
N LEU A 14 10.63 3.40 -2.15
CA LEU A 14 12.09 3.40 -2.07
C LEU A 14 12.54 2.18 -1.25
N ALA A 15 13.45 1.39 -1.83
CA ALA A 15 14.05 0.26 -1.13
C ALA A 15 14.84 0.74 0.09
N VAL A 16 14.65 0.04 1.22
CA VAL A 16 15.42 0.23 2.45
C VAL A 16 16.39 -0.94 2.57
N PRO A 17 17.69 -0.71 2.82
CA PRO A 17 18.63 -1.78 3.09
C PRO A 17 18.20 -2.62 4.30
N GLU A 18 18.39 -3.94 4.23
CA GLU A 18 17.98 -4.86 5.32
C GLU A 18 18.66 -4.52 6.65
N ALA A 19 19.91 -4.03 6.61
CA ALA A 19 20.63 -3.57 7.80
C ALA A 19 19.99 -2.36 8.51
N ASP A 20 19.15 -1.59 7.80
CA ASP A 20 18.45 -0.42 8.33
C ASP A 20 17.00 -0.76 8.72
N MET A 21 16.57 -2.01 8.50
CA MET A 21 15.24 -2.47 8.93
C MET A 21 15.28 -2.89 10.39
N PRO A 22 14.30 -2.48 11.21
CA PRO A 22 14.21 -2.93 12.59
C PRO A 22 13.90 -4.44 12.63
N GLU A 23 14.52 -5.18 13.57
CA GLU A 23 14.19 -6.60 13.80
C GLU A 23 12.73 -6.80 14.20
N GLU A 24 12.17 -5.86 14.96
CA GLU A 24 10.76 -5.85 15.38
C GLU A 24 10.18 -4.42 15.36
N GLY A 25 8.90 -4.30 15.04
CA GLY A 25 8.18 -3.02 15.10
C GLY A 25 8.39 -2.12 13.88
N TYR A 26 8.30 -0.81 14.08
CA TYR A 26 8.40 0.20 13.03
C TYR A 26 9.72 0.97 13.11
N THR A 27 10.23 1.43 11.97
CA THR A 27 11.39 2.31 11.93
C THR A 27 11.04 3.71 12.45
N ASP A 28 11.95 4.32 13.21
CA ASP A 28 11.83 5.73 13.62
C ASP A 28 12.16 6.71 12.47
N SER A 29 12.70 6.20 11.35
CA SER A 29 13.09 6.97 10.18
C SER A 29 12.43 6.44 8.90
N PRO A 30 11.11 6.60 8.73
CA PRO A 30 10.40 6.09 7.57
C PRO A 30 10.70 6.92 6.31
N ASN A 31 10.69 6.25 5.16
CA ASN A 31 10.59 6.93 3.88
C ASN A 31 9.21 7.59 3.75
N VAL A 32 9.16 8.90 3.58
CA VAL A 32 7.92 9.64 3.37
C VAL A 32 7.69 9.85 1.88
N ILE A 33 6.61 9.26 1.37
CA ILE A 33 6.21 9.41 -0.04
C ILE A 33 4.89 10.17 -0.10
N THR A 34 4.88 11.29 -0.81
CA THR A 34 3.69 12.11 -1.03
C THR A 34 3.29 12.02 -2.50
N PHE A 35 2.04 11.65 -2.75
CA PHE A 35 1.48 11.56 -4.09
C PHE A 35 0.06 12.13 -4.10
N SER A 36 -0.42 12.50 -5.28
CA SER A 36 -1.76 13.01 -5.50
C SER A 36 -2.33 12.42 -6.78
N PHE A 37 -3.61 12.08 -6.75
CA PHE A 37 -4.36 11.62 -7.91
C PHE A 37 -5.74 12.26 -7.90
N ILE A 38 -6.38 12.30 -9.06
CA ILE A 38 -7.74 12.82 -9.21
C ILE A 38 -8.66 11.63 -9.41
N VAL A 39 -9.64 11.52 -8.53
CA VAL A 39 -10.72 10.53 -8.61
C VAL A 39 -11.87 11.06 -9.47
N GLY A 40 -12.66 10.15 -10.04
CA GLY A 40 -13.83 10.49 -10.84
C GLY A 40 -15.02 10.85 -9.97
N GLU A 41 -15.87 9.86 -9.70
CA GLU A 41 -17.08 10.03 -8.90
C GLU A 41 -16.80 9.82 -7.40
N ALA A 42 -17.68 10.35 -6.55
CA ALA A 42 -17.69 9.98 -5.13
C ALA A 42 -17.94 8.47 -4.97
N GLY A 43 -17.32 7.84 -3.96
CA GLY A 43 -17.41 6.39 -3.77
C GLY A 43 -16.30 5.80 -2.91
N GLU A 44 -16.27 4.47 -2.83
CA GLU A 44 -15.21 3.71 -2.17
C GLU A 44 -14.17 3.24 -3.18
N TYR A 45 -12.90 3.51 -2.88
CA TYR A 45 -11.74 3.11 -3.65
C TYR A 45 -10.91 2.15 -2.83
N ILE A 46 -10.45 1.05 -3.43
CA ILE A 46 -9.59 0.06 -2.75
C ILE A 46 -8.13 0.40 -3.03
N TRP A 47 -7.30 0.35 -2.00
CA TRP A 47 -5.85 0.40 -2.13
C TRP A 47 -5.21 -0.87 -1.57
N ASN A 48 -4.11 -1.28 -2.17
CA ASN A 48 -3.31 -2.43 -1.76
C ASN A 48 -1.83 -2.11 -1.95
N CYS A 49 -1.00 -2.45 -0.97
CA CYS A 49 0.44 -2.44 -1.10
C CYS A 49 0.85 -3.69 -1.89
N GLU A 50 1.50 -3.50 -3.04
CA GLU A 50 1.93 -4.60 -3.90
C GLU A 50 3.42 -4.94 -3.71
N TYR A 51 4.05 -4.43 -2.66
CA TYR A 51 5.45 -4.71 -2.38
C TYR A 51 5.60 -5.92 -1.44
N PRO A 52 6.19 -7.04 -1.88
CA PRO A 52 6.24 -8.30 -1.13
C PRO A 52 7.22 -8.24 0.07
N CYS A 53 6.82 -7.55 1.14
CA CYS A 53 7.59 -7.39 2.38
C CYS A 53 6.93 -8.03 3.61
N GLY A 54 6.03 -8.99 3.38
CA GLY A 54 5.39 -9.79 4.43
C GLY A 54 6.29 -10.87 5.00
N ASP A 55 5.69 -11.78 5.77
CA ASP A 55 6.42 -12.93 6.31
C ASP A 55 6.84 -13.91 5.19
N GLY A 56 7.74 -14.86 5.50
CA GLY A 56 8.29 -15.83 4.55
C GLY A 56 7.28 -16.82 3.93
N THR A 57 6.00 -16.51 3.94
CA THR A 57 4.92 -17.22 3.25
C THR A 57 4.96 -16.97 1.73
N TYR A 58 3.98 -17.50 1.00
CA TYR A 58 3.94 -17.46 -0.46
C TYR A 58 4.14 -16.03 -1.00
N ALA A 59 5.19 -15.87 -1.81
CA ALA A 59 5.61 -14.62 -2.42
C ALA A 59 5.81 -13.43 -1.45
N LYS A 60 6.04 -13.70 -0.16
CA LYS A 60 6.16 -12.69 0.92
C LYS A 60 4.95 -11.75 1.04
N PHE A 61 3.73 -12.28 0.86
CA PHE A 61 2.48 -11.54 1.02
C PHE A 61 1.69 -11.89 2.29
N GLY A 62 2.27 -12.61 3.25
CA GLY A 62 1.60 -12.89 4.53
C GLY A 62 1.90 -11.87 5.64
N ASN A 63 1.38 -12.13 6.84
CA ASN A 63 1.44 -11.25 8.01
C ASN A 63 0.89 -9.83 7.70
N ALA A 64 1.68 -8.77 7.90
CA ALA A 64 1.25 -7.38 7.68
C ALA A 64 0.68 -7.14 6.27
N MET A 65 1.23 -7.84 5.26
CA MET A 65 0.75 -7.78 3.87
C MET A 65 -0.66 -8.35 3.68
N SER A 66 -1.11 -9.23 4.57
CA SER A 66 -2.45 -9.84 4.56
C SER A 66 -3.45 -9.17 5.51
N ALA A 67 -2.99 -8.20 6.29
CA ALA A 67 -3.81 -7.53 7.30
C ALA A 67 -4.54 -6.31 6.70
N ASP A 68 -5.86 -6.28 6.89
CA ASP A 68 -6.69 -5.13 6.56
C ASP A 68 -6.20 -3.88 7.32
N ARG A 69 -6.17 -2.74 6.64
CA ARG A 69 -5.68 -1.43 7.09
C ARG A 69 -4.19 -1.30 7.38
N TRP A 70 -3.44 -2.39 7.32
CA TRP A 70 -1.98 -2.33 7.43
C TRP A 70 -1.36 -2.08 6.06
N MET A 71 -1.69 -2.94 5.10
CA MET A 71 -1.11 -2.92 3.77
C MET A 71 -2.17 -3.03 2.66
N SER A 72 -3.44 -2.92 3.03
CA SER A 72 -4.58 -2.77 2.12
C SER A 72 -5.68 -1.99 2.83
N GLY A 73 -6.66 -1.46 2.12
CA GLY A 73 -7.82 -0.82 2.74
C GLY A 73 -8.70 -0.07 1.75
N THR A 74 -9.57 0.78 2.28
CA THR A 74 -10.48 1.61 1.49
C THR A 74 -10.27 3.10 1.72
N LEU A 75 -10.46 3.89 0.67
CA LEU A 75 -10.55 5.35 0.66
C LEU A 75 -11.97 5.73 0.29
N SER A 76 -12.66 6.45 1.16
CA SER A 76 -13.99 7.00 0.87
C SER A 76 -13.88 8.44 0.38
N VAL A 77 -14.43 8.71 -0.79
CA VAL A 77 -14.56 10.04 -1.38
C VAL A 77 -16.03 10.44 -1.28
N VAL A 78 -16.31 11.54 -0.56
CA VAL A 78 -17.65 12.06 -0.29
C VAL A 78 -17.91 13.38 -1.00
#